data_AF-A0A094G6B8-F1
#
_entry.id   AF-A0A094G6B8-F1
#
_cell.length_a   1.000
_cell.length_b   1.000
_cell.length_c   1.000
_cell.angle_alpha   90.00
_cell.angle_beta   90.00
_cell.angle_gamma   90.00
#
_symmetry.space_group_name_H-M   'P 1'
#
loop_
_entity.id
_entity.type
_entity.pdbx_description
1 polymer ?
#
loop_
_entity_poly.entity_id
_entity_poly.type
_entity_poly.pdbx_seq_one_letter_code
_entity_poly.pdbx_strand_id
1 'polypeptide(L)'
;MTQTIKAVAPTEVTPFDENVFVEPSQPSAKGSASVGSTATSTTAALKPQFPASSRNNDTLEIPSLDFAYLYSELGVQRLNAIHDYLWIAGRPMPPRPLHYQRAASRGLVPVEKMDLHLVWDEKTLHLKPMPLYLLNHGFWIDYLICKDNCACATGESTPTTAKTADTNAVRVVCEERQLYECALGFLLSYAALIQYPSDFHIAQDAHLIPETVTWVQWVKLVSQLLDKKTAGTSTSDIGLAS
;
A
#
# COMPACT_ATOMS: atom_id res chain seq x y z
N MET A 1 26.58 18.92 26.21
CA MET A 1 26.43 17.47 26.33
C MET A 1 25.33 17.04 25.39
N THR A 2 25.71 16.44 24.28
CA THR A 2 24.85 16.05 23.17
C THR A 2 24.09 14.78 23.57
N GLN A 3 22.78 14.87 23.77
CA GLN A 3 21.93 13.68 23.87
C GLN A 3 21.25 13.47 22.53
N THR A 4 21.71 12.44 21.83
CA THR A 4 21.07 11.85 20.66
C THR A 4 19.75 11.25 21.10
N ILE A 5 18.65 11.91 20.76
CA ILE A 5 17.30 11.35 20.89
C ILE A 5 17.09 10.43 19.68
N LYS A 6 17.04 9.12 19.92
CA LYS A 6 16.53 8.17 18.90
C LYS A 6 15.05 8.46 18.70
N ALA A 7 14.72 9.09 17.58
CA ALA A 7 13.35 9.08 17.07
C ALA A 7 13.01 7.61 16.76
N VAL A 8 11.97 7.08 17.41
CA VAL A 8 11.35 5.84 16.96
C VAL A 8 10.75 6.15 15.59
N ALA A 9 11.33 5.58 14.54
CA ALA A 9 10.85 5.75 13.18
C ALA A 9 9.45 5.12 13.07
N PRO A 10 8.51 5.71 12.30
CA PRO A 10 7.16 5.17 12.09
C PRO A 10 7.13 3.84 11.28
N THR A 11 8.22 3.10 11.25
CA THR A 11 8.51 1.96 10.37
C THR A 11 8.28 0.59 11.01
N GLU A 12 7.81 0.53 12.26
CA GLU A 12 7.66 -0.75 12.99
C GLU A 12 6.22 -1.25 13.16
N VAL A 13 5.22 -0.48 12.72
CA VAL A 13 3.81 -0.81 13.01
C VAL A 13 3.02 -0.97 11.72
N THR A 14 2.38 -2.12 11.58
CA THR A 14 1.41 -2.39 10.51
C THR A 14 0.25 -1.39 10.55
N PRO A 15 -0.39 -1.06 9.41
CA PRO A 15 -1.43 -0.03 9.37
C PRO A 15 -2.78 -0.47 9.95
N PHE A 16 -2.92 -1.75 10.32
CA PHE A 16 -4.08 -2.35 10.98
C PHE A 16 -3.63 -3.61 11.73
N ASP A 17 -4.44 -4.16 12.63
CA ASP A 17 -3.95 -5.12 13.63
C ASP A 17 -4.20 -6.59 13.25
N GLU A 18 -5.12 -6.85 12.31
CA GLU A 18 -5.62 -8.18 11.97
C GLU A 18 -5.93 -8.29 10.47
N ASN A 19 -6.04 -9.51 9.94
CA ASN A 19 -6.51 -9.71 8.57
C ASN A 19 -7.93 -9.15 8.41
N VAL A 20 -8.11 -8.24 7.46
CA VAL A 20 -9.42 -7.59 7.20
C VAL A 20 -10.41 -8.58 6.59
N PHE A 21 -9.90 -9.51 5.79
CA PHE A 21 -10.65 -10.64 5.25
C PHE A 21 -10.03 -11.95 5.74
N VAL A 22 -10.89 -12.93 5.99
CA VAL A 22 -10.48 -14.32 6.18
C VAL A 22 -10.93 -15.04 4.93
N GLU A 23 -9.97 -15.55 4.16
CA GLU A 23 -10.28 -16.40 3.02
C GLU A 23 -11.10 -17.60 3.52
N PRO A 24 -12.23 -17.96 2.88
CA PRO A 24 -13.00 -19.13 3.29
C PRO A 24 -12.05 -20.32 3.37
N SER A 25 -11.88 -20.84 4.58
CA SER A 25 -10.87 -21.86 4.86
C SER A 25 -10.98 -23.03 3.89
N GLN A 26 -9.94 -23.26 3.08
CA GLN A 26 -9.70 -24.61 2.61
C GLN A 26 -9.56 -25.51 3.86
N PRO A 27 -10.18 -26.70 3.88
CA PRO A 27 -10.31 -27.50 5.10
C PRO A 27 -8.95 -27.78 5.74
N SER A 28 -8.86 -27.45 7.02
CA SER A 28 -7.65 -27.51 7.84
C SER A 28 -7.00 -28.90 7.83
N ALA A 29 -5.74 -28.95 7.41
CA ALA A 29 -4.85 -30.04 7.81
C ALA A 29 -4.52 -29.88 9.31
N LYS A 30 -4.96 -30.84 10.12
CA LYS A 30 -4.57 -30.94 11.54
C LYS A 30 -3.05 -31.13 11.64
N GLY A 31 -2.38 -30.40 12.53
CA GLY A 31 -1.06 -30.81 13.02
C GLY A 31 -0.15 -29.71 13.58
N SER A 32 -0.08 -29.67 14.91
CA SER A 32 1.05 -29.31 15.79
C SER A 32 1.92 -28.09 15.49
N ALA A 33 2.01 -27.21 16.50
CA ALA A 33 2.96 -26.13 16.60
C ALA A 33 4.43 -26.57 16.42
N SER A 34 5.17 -25.83 15.60
CA SER A 34 6.62 -25.68 15.74
C SER A 34 6.99 -24.22 15.45
N VAL A 35 7.79 -23.66 16.35
CA VAL A 35 8.30 -22.29 16.29
C VAL A 35 9.54 -22.32 15.38
N GLY A 36 9.43 -21.68 14.21
CA GLY A 36 10.55 -21.46 13.28
C GLY A 36 10.26 -21.85 11.83
N SER A 37 9.45 -21.07 11.09
CA SER A 37 9.40 -20.96 9.61
C SER A 37 8.16 -20.16 9.16
N THR A 38 8.10 -18.86 9.44
CA THR A 38 6.88 -18.06 9.19
C THR A 38 6.74 -17.61 7.72
N ALA A 39 7.82 -17.20 7.06
CA ALA A 39 7.76 -16.66 5.69
C ALA A 39 7.31 -17.68 4.62
N THR A 40 7.67 -18.96 4.78
CA THR A 40 7.29 -20.03 3.84
C THR A 40 5.78 -20.33 3.91
N SER A 41 5.16 -20.17 5.09
CA SER A 41 3.73 -20.43 5.28
C SER A 41 2.85 -19.31 4.74
N THR A 42 3.25 -18.04 4.89
CA THR A 42 2.52 -16.89 4.33
C THR A 42 2.57 -16.88 2.80
N THR A 43 3.74 -17.16 2.21
CA THR A 43 3.92 -17.19 0.75
C THR A 43 3.02 -18.21 0.06
N ALA A 44 2.92 -19.42 0.61
CA ALA A 44 2.07 -20.48 0.06
C ALA A 44 0.57 -20.12 0.15
N ALA A 45 0.15 -19.47 1.23
CA ALA A 45 -1.23 -19.03 1.43
C ALA A 45 -1.63 -17.85 0.54
N LEU A 46 -0.71 -16.94 0.24
CA LEU A 46 -0.99 -15.76 -0.60
C LEU A 46 -0.89 -16.03 -2.10
N LYS A 47 -0.20 -17.11 -2.53
CA LYS A 47 0.02 -17.43 -3.95
C LYS A 47 -1.25 -17.39 -4.82
N PRO A 48 -2.44 -17.86 -4.37
CA PRO A 48 -3.67 -17.78 -5.16
C PRO A 48 -4.18 -16.35 -5.40
N GLN A 49 -3.70 -15.37 -4.64
CA GLN A 49 -4.11 -13.97 -4.70
C GLN A 49 -3.28 -13.16 -5.71
N PHE A 50 -2.26 -13.76 -6.32
CA PHE A 50 -1.43 -13.14 -7.34
C PHE A 50 -1.94 -13.41 -8.76
N PRO A 51 -1.56 -12.56 -9.74
CA PRO A 51 -1.83 -12.83 -11.15
C PRO A 51 -1.35 -14.22 -11.57
N ALA A 52 -2.12 -14.87 -12.44
CA ALA A 52 -1.77 -16.21 -12.94
C ALA A 52 -0.44 -16.23 -13.74
N SER A 53 -0.08 -15.10 -14.35
CA SER A 53 1.16 -14.91 -15.10
C SER A 53 1.54 -13.44 -15.17
N SER A 54 2.82 -13.15 -15.28
CA SER A 54 3.34 -11.82 -15.62
C SER A 54 4.01 -11.87 -17.00
N ARG A 55 4.03 -10.73 -17.68
CA ARG A 55 4.74 -10.55 -18.95
C ARG A 55 6.03 -9.78 -18.69
N ASN A 56 7.15 -10.40 -19.00
CA ASN A 56 8.46 -9.77 -19.01
C ASN A 56 8.98 -9.73 -20.45
N ASN A 57 8.91 -8.55 -21.07
CA ASN A 57 9.12 -8.36 -22.52
C ASN A 57 8.23 -9.32 -23.35
N ASP A 58 8.85 -10.22 -24.10
CA ASP A 58 8.14 -11.19 -24.95
C ASP A 58 7.91 -12.55 -24.26
N THR A 59 8.27 -12.69 -22.98
CA THR A 59 8.16 -13.95 -22.23
C THR A 59 7.02 -13.87 -21.20
N LEU A 60 6.29 -14.99 -21.06
CA LEU A 60 5.31 -15.18 -20.00
C LEU A 60 5.95 -15.98 -18.86
N GLU A 61 5.85 -15.46 -17.64
CA GLU A 61 6.49 -16.02 -16.45
C GLU A 61 5.47 -16.15 -15.32
N ILE A 62 5.70 -17.10 -14.41
CA ILE A 62 4.91 -17.20 -13.17
C ILE A 62 5.48 -16.16 -12.21
N PRO A 63 4.67 -15.22 -11.70
CA PRO A 63 5.19 -14.20 -10.78
C PRO A 63 5.72 -14.87 -9.51
N SER A 64 6.97 -14.57 -9.19
CA SER A 64 7.57 -14.86 -7.88
C SER A 64 7.15 -13.79 -6.90
N LEU A 65 6.86 -14.17 -5.65
CA LEU A 65 6.62 -13.22 -4.57
C LEU A 65 7.96 -12.70 -4.02
N ASP A 66 8.68 -11.99 -4.88
CA ASP A 66 9.93 -11.34 -4.55
C ASP A 66 9.80 -9.82 -4.57
N PHE A 67 10.84 -9.15 -4.10
CA PHE A 67 10.88 -7.70 -4.05
C PHE A 67 10.72 -7.07 -5.45
N ALA A 68 11.35 -7.64 -6.49
CA ALA A 68 11.29 -7.08 -7.83
C ALA A 68 9.86 -7.07 -8.38
N TYR A 69 9.12 -8.15 -8.16
CA TYR A 69 7.71 -8.23 -8.50
C TYR A 69 6.87 -7.21 -7.71
N LEU A 70 7.00 -7.16 -6.39
CA LEU A 70 6.26 -6.21 -5.55
C LEU A 70 6.55 -4.75 -5.92
N TYR A 71 7.81 -4.45 -6.23
CA TYR A 71 8.22 -3.13 -6.71
C TYR A 71 7.57 -2.77 -8.05
N SER A 72 7.42 -3.74 -8.95
CA SER A 72 6.72 -3.53 -10.21
C SER A 72 5.20 -3.39 -10.07
N GLU A 73 4.59 -4.06 -9.09
CA GLU A 73 3.14 -4.06 -8.85
C GLU A 73 2.65 -2.87 -8.05
N LEU A 74 3.38 -2.49 -6.99
CA LEU A 74 2.98 -1.46 -6.04
C LEU A 74 3.77 -0.15 -6.21
N GLY A 75 4.94 -0.21 -6.84
CA GLY A 75 5.77 0.96 -7.06
C GLY A 75 5.19 1.90 -8.11
N VAL A 76 5.31 3.20 -7.86
CA VAL A 76 4.81 4.28 -8.74
C VAL A 76 5.97 5.05 -9.39
N GLN A 77 6.94 4.34 -9.97
CA GLN A 77 8.17 4.96 -10.47
C GLN A 77 7.95 5.98 -11.58
N ARG A 78 7.00 5.71 -12.48
CA ARG A 78 6.69 6.63 -13.57
C ARG A 78 6.02 7.89 -13.03
N LEU A 79 5.19 7.76 -12.00
CA LEU A 79 4.58 8.90 -11.33
C LEU A 79 5.62 9.73 -10.57
N ASN A 80 6.53 9.07 -9.85
CA ASN A 80 7.63 9.74 -9.14
C ASN A 80 8.54 10.53 -10.10
N ALA A 81 8.80 9.99 -11.29
CA ALA A 81 9.61 10.66 -12.31
C ALA A 81 8.97 11.95 -12.86
N ILE A 82 7.65 12.08 -12.76
CA ILE A 82 6.91 13.27 -13.20
C ILE A 82 6.33 14.08 -12.03
N HIS A 83 6.70 13.75 -10.79
CA HIS A 83 6.11 14.33 -9.59
C HIS A 83 6.18 15.86 -9.59
N ASP A 84 7.30 16.42 -10.04
CA ASP A 84 7.53 17.87 -10.13
C ASP A 84 6.67 18.57 -11.20
N TYR A 85 5.98 17.82 -12.05
CA TYR A 85 5.05 18.32 -13.07
C TYR A 85 3.58 18.11 -12.69
N LEU A 86 3.28 17.34 -11.64
CA LEU A 86 1.90 17.01 -11.26
C LEU A 86 1.08 18.21 -10.80
N TRP A 87 1.71 19.34 -10.46
CA TRP A 87 1.01 20.59 -10.17
C TRP A 87 0.15 21.08 -11.36
N ILE A 88 0.50 20.70 -12.59
CA ILE A 88 -0.31 20.96 -13.80
C ILE A 88 -1.64 20.21 -13.74
N ALA A 89 -1.66 19.03 -13.11
CA ALA A 89 -2.87 18.24 -12.90
C ALA A 89 -3.73 18.75 -11.72
N GLY A 90 -3.27 19.78 -11.01
CA GLY A 90 -3.99 20.44 -9.93
C GLY A 90 -3.33 20.26 -8.55
N ARG A 91 -4.04 20.70 -7.50
CA ARG A 91 -3.56 20.51 -6.12
C ARG A 91 -3.70 19.05 -5.70
N PRO A 92 -2.76 18.49 -4.92
CA PRO A 92 -2.91 17.17 -4.34
C PRO A 92 -4.09 17.21 -3.36
N MET A 93 -5.17 16.52 -3.72
CA MET A 93 -6.39 16.41 -2.92
C MET A 93 -6.75 14.93 -2.84
N PRO A 94 -7.31 14.46 -1.70
CA PRO A 94 -7.92 13.15 -1.65
C PRO A 94 -8.96 12.99 -2.78
N PRO A 95 -9.05 11.81 -3.42
CA PRO A 95 -10.01 11.59 -4.49
C PRO A 95 -11.44 11.76 -3.98
N ARG A 96 -12.34 12.21 -4.87
CA ARG A 96 -13.77 12.32 -4.54
C ARG A 96 -14.39 10.92 -4.41
N PRO A 97 -15.38 10.72 -3.52
CA PRO A 97 -16.07 9.44 -3.34
C PRO A 97 -16.68 8.86 -4.62
N LEU A 98 -16.84 7.53 -4.68
CA LEU A 98 -17.32 6.83 -5.88
C LEU A 98 -18.72 7.27 -6.34
N HIS A 99 -19.64 7.54 -5.43
CA HIS A 99 -20.97 8.05 -5.78
C HIS A 99 -20.87 9.42 -6.47
N TYR A 100 -19.92 10.26 -6.07
CA TYR A 100 -19.66 11.54 -6.73
C TYR A 100 -19.07 11.32 -8.13
N GLN A 101 -18.14 10.38 -8.28
CA GLN A 101 -17.58 10.03 -9.59
C GLN A 101 -18.68 9.56 -10.56
N ARG A 102 -19.60 8.72 -10.07
CA ARG A 102 -20.77 8.24 -10.83
C ARG A 102 -21.74 9.38 -11.16
N ALA A 103 -22.01 10.28 -10.22
CA ALA A 103 -22.84 11.47 -10.47
C ALA A 103 -22.21 12.41 -11.50
N ALA A 104 -20.87 12.48 -11.54
CA ALA A 104 -20.10 13.19 -12.56
C ALA A 104 -20.02 12.44 -13.91
N SER A 105 -20.80 11.38 -14.10
CA SER A 105 -20.84 10.56 -15.32
C SER A 105 -19.50 9.91 -15.70
N ARG A 106 -18.65 9.62 -14.70
CA ARG A 106 -17.40 8.88 -14.90
C ARG A 106 -17.66 7.38 -14.76
N GLY A 107 -17.34 6.62 -15.80
CA GLY A 107 -17.28 5.17 -15.79
C GLY A 107 -16.06 4.70 -15.00
N LEU A 108 -16.27 3.74 -14.10
CA LEU A 108 -15.18 3.10 -13.36
C LEU A 108 -14.55 2.03 -14.24
N VAL A 109 -13.26 2.17 -14.53
CA VAL A 109 -12.51 1.23 -15.41
C VAL A 109 -11.45 0.51 -14.58
N PRO A 110 -11.54 -0.82 -14.40
CA PRO A 110 -10.52 -1.57 -13.69
C PRO A 110 -9.20 -1.59 -14.48
N VAL A 111 -8.08 -1.39 -13.79
CA VAL A 111 -6.72 -1.43 -14.37
C VAL A 111 -5.75 -2.15 -13.44
N GLU A 112 -4.77 -2.89 -13.94
CA GLU A 112 -3.82 -3.55 -13.02
C GLU A 112 -2.56 -2.74 -12.71
N LYS A 113 -2.26 -1.69 -13.49
CA LYS A 113 -1.05 -0.88 -13.25
C LYS A 113 -1.28 0.16 -12.17
N MET A 114 -0.37 0.21 -11.19
CA MET A 114 -0.42 1.19 -10.11
C MET A 114 -0.35 2.63 -10.58
N ASP A 115 0.48 2.92 -11.59
CA ASP A 115 0.60 4.25 -12.20
C ASP A 115 -0.72 4.77 -12.82
N LEU A 116 -1.70 3.89 -13.06
CA LEU A 116 -3.01 4.25 -13.63
C LEU A 116 -4.10 4.36 -12.57
N HIS A 117 -3.84 3.99 -11.31
CA HIS A 117 -4.81 4.14 -10.24
C HIS A 117 -5.08 5.64 -10.00
N LEU A 118 -6.36 6.03 -10.04
CA LEU A 118 -6.84 7.41 -10.03
C LEU A 118 -6.49 8.25 -11.26
N VAL A 119 -6.09 7.66 -12.39
CA VAL A 119 -5.99 8.43 -13.64
C VAL A 119 -7.38 8.58 -14.26
N TRP A 120 -7.80 9.81 -14.54
CA TRP A 120 -9.12 10.10 -15.11
C TRP A 120 -9.03 10.88 -16.42
N ASP A 121 -10.03 10.70 -17.28
CA ASP A 121 -10.29 11.55 -18.45
C ASP A 121 -11.66 12.22 -18.33
N GLU A 122 -12.33 12.60 -19.41
CA GLU A 122 -13.68 13.21 -19.33
C GLU A 122 -14.77 12.24 -18.86
N LYS A 123 -14.63 10.94 -19.18
CA LYS A 123 -15.68 9.93 -19.03
C LYS A 123 -15.26 8.73 -18.21
N THR A 124 -13.98 8.59 -17.89
CA THR A 124 -13.47 7.42 -17.18
C THR A 124 -12.69 7.81 -15.93
N LEU A 125 -12.71 6.91 -14.97
CA LEU A 125 -11.82 6.90 -13.81
C LEU A 125 -11.19 5.50 -13.75
N HIS A 126 -9.89 5.43 -13.97
CA HIS A 126 -9.14 4.19 -13.91
C HIS A 126 -8.79 3.87 -12.45
N LEU A 127 -9.15 2.67 -12.01
CA LEU A 127 -8.94 2.23 -10.64
C LEU A 127 -8.33 0.83 -10.64
N LYS A 128 -7.20 0.67 -9.95
CA LYS A 128 -6.68 -0.66 -9.64
C LYS A 128 -7.53 -1.34 -8.58
N PRO A 129 -8.14 -2.52 -8.86
CA PRO A 129 -8.84 -3.30 -7.85
C PRO A 129 -7.94 -3.58 -6.65
N MET A 130 -8.52 -3.60 -5.46
CA MET A 130 -7.76 -3.78 -4.22
C MET A 130 -7.10 -5.15 -4.19
N PRO A 131 -5.75 -5.24 -4.21
CA PRO A 131 -5.09 -6.51 -4.11
C PRO A 131 -5.36 -7.14 -2.74
N LEU A 132 -5.84 -8.38 -2.74
CA LEU A 132 -6.24 -9.08 -1.52
C LEU A 132 -5.11 -9.17 -0.49
N TYR A 133 -3.88 -9.39 -0.95
CA TYR A 133 -2.73 -9.48 -0.04
C TYR A 133 -2.50 -8.18 0.75
N LEU A 134 -2.93 -7.01 0.26
CA LEU A 134 -2.83 -5.74 1.03
C LEU A 134 -3.81 -5.67 2.21
N LEU A 135 -4.84 -6.52 2.22
CA LEU A 135 -5.78 -6.67 3.32
C LEU A 135 -5.36 -7.77 4.33
N ASN A 136 -4.23 -8.44 4.09
CA ASN A 136 -3.65 -9.43 4.98
C ASN A 136 -2.58 -8.79 5.87
N HIS A 137 -2.74 -8.87 7.18
CA HIS A 137 -1.81 -8.29 8.15
C HIS A 137 -0.40 -8.92 8.07
N GLY A 138 -0.34 -10.24 7.85
CA GLY A 138 0.93 -10.96 7.71
C GLY A 138 1.73 -10.51 6.49
N PHE A 139 1.07 -10.15 5.39
CA PHE A 139 1.75 -9.59 4.22
C PHE A 139 2.54 -8.31 4.55
N TRP A 140 1.97 -7.41 5.36
CA TRP A 140 2.67 -6.19 5.76
C TRP A 140 3.92 -6.49 6.58
N ILE A 141 3.82 -7.41 7.54
CA ILE A 141 4.95 -7.83 8.38
C ILE A 141 6.06 -8.47 7.53
N ASP A 142 5.69 -9.37 6.64
CA ASP A 142 6.66 -10.20 5.92
C ASP A 142 7.35 -9.44 4.77
N TYR A 143 6.65 -8.49 4.13
CA TYR A 143 7.09 -7.87 2.87
C TYR A 143 7.22 -6.34 2.89
N LEU A 144 6.52 -5.63 3.78
CA LEU A 144 6.49 -4.15 3.76
C LEU A 144 7.16 -3.50 4.97
N ILE A 145 7.35 -4.23 6.08
CA ILE A 145 8.05 -3.73 7.25
C ILE A 145 9.56 -3.97 7.12
N CYS A 146 10.34 -2.97 7.54
CA CYS A 146 11.78 -3.04 7.57
C CYS A 146 12.24 -4.07 8.60
N LYS A 147 13.13 -4.98 8.20
CA LYS A 147 13.74 -5.96 9.13
C LYS A 147 14.82 -5.30 9.98
N ASP A 148 15.18 -5.91 11.11
CA ASP A 148 16.11 -5.36 12.12
C ASP A 148 17.47 -4.91 11.58
N ASN A 149 17.91 -5.43 10.42
CA ASN A 149 19.17 -5.07 9.75
C ASN A 149 18.97 -4.16 8.51
N CYS A 150 17.83 -3.49 8.38
CA CYS A 150 17.60 -2.55 7.28
C CYS A 150 18.58 -1.38 7.34
N ALA A 151 19.16 -1.00 6.19
CA ALA A 151 20.01 0.18 6.03
C ALA A 151 19.34 1.49 6.52
N CYS A 152 18.00 1.51 6.56
CA CYS A 152 17.19 2.59 7.12
C CYS A 152 17.32 2.76 8.64
N ALA A 153 17.71 1.71 9.38
CA ALA A 153 17.86 1.73 10.83
C ALA A 153 19.29 2.09 11.28
N THR A 154 20.29 1.78 10.45
CA THR A 154 21.71 1.96 10.79
C THR A 154 22.33 3.23 10.19
N GLY A 155 21.69 3.87 9.23
CA GLY A 155 22.29 5.00 8.50
C GLY A 155 23.50 4.59 7.65
N GLU A 156 23.75 3.28 7.49
CA GLU A 156 24.83 2.75 6.65
C GLU A 156 24.30 2.47 5.25
N SER A 157 24.86 3.22 4.31
CA SER A 157 24.49 3.30 2.91
C SER A 157 24.96 2.11 2.08
N THR A 158 24.03 1.46 1.38
CA THR A 158 24.29 0.89 0.05
C THR A 158 23.69 1.83 -1.01
N PRO A 159 24.41 2.12 -2.12
CA PRO A 159 24.02 3.17 -3.04
C PRO A 159 22.96 2.68 -4.04
N THR A 160 21.70 3.10 -3.86
CA THR A 160 20.74 3.21 -4.97
C THR A 160 20.51 4.69 -5.23
N THR A 161 21.19 5.22 -6.25
CA THR A 161 21.19 6.64 -6.61
C THR A 161 19.85 7.10 -7.17
N ALA A 162 19.08 7.84 -6.38
CA ALA A 162 18.14 8.85 -6.89
C ALA A 162 18.87 10.20 -6.94
N LYS A 163 19.06 10.76 -8.14
CA LYS A 163 19.63 12.11 -8.32
C LYS A 163 18.54 13.14 -8.05
N THR A 164 18.60 13.86 -6.93
CA THR A 164 17.85 15.10 -6.72
C THR A 164 18.70 16.30 -7.15
N ALA A 165 18.05 17.30 -7.76
CA ALA A 165 18.70 18.41 -8.44
C ALA A 165 19.32 19.46 -7.52
N ASP A 166 19.01 19.50 -6.23
CA ASP A 166 19.56 20.52 -5.33
C ASP A 166 19.91 19.91 -3.96
N THR A 167 21.15 20.20 -3.52
CA THR A 167 21.88 19.73 -2.32
C THR A 167 22.50 18.32 -2.42
N ASN A 168 23.82 18.26 -2.17
CA ASN A 168 24.70 17.07 -2.13
C ASN A 168 24.32 16.01 -1.05
N ALA A 169 23.10 16.03 -0.52
CA ALA A 169 22.62 15.04 0.44
C ALA A 169 21.98 13.86 -0.31
N VAL A 170 22.74 12.78 -0.50
CA VAL A 170 22.20 11.50 -0.99
C VAL A 170 21.22 10.97 0.07
N ARG A 171 19.92 11.11 -0.17
CA ARG A 171 18.90 10.46 0.67
C ARG A 171 18.86 8.98 0.31
N VAL A 172 19.38 8.14 1.20
CA VAL A 172 19.19 6.68 1.11
C VAL A 172 17.72 6.40 1.43
N VAL A 173 16.97 5.96 0.42
CA VAL A 173 15.57 5.53 0.59
C VAL A 173 15.59 4.02 0.68
N CYS A 174 15.10 3.48 1.80
CA CYS A 174 14.87 2.05 1.92
C CYS A 174 13.74 1.64 0.98
N GLU A 175 13.97 0.58 0.23
CA GLU A 175 13.08 0.12 -0.81
C GLU A 175 11.77 -0.45 -0.23
N GLU A 176 11.86 -1.20 0.86
CA GLU A 176 10.70 -1.69 1.62
C GLU A 176 9.87 -0.52 2.16
N ARG A 177 10.53 0.55 2.61
CA ARG A 177 9.84 1.77 3.04
C ARG A 177 9.12 2.45 1.87
N GLN A 178 9.73 2.51 0.69
CA GLN A 178 9.07 3.06 -0.49
C GLN A 178 7.81 2.23 -0.83
N LEU A 179 7.92 0.90 -0.78
CA LEU A 179 6.77 0.02 -1.02
C LEU A 179 5.68 0.18 0.04
N TYR A 180 6.06 0.28 1.32
CA TYR A 180 5.15 0.55 2.42
C TYR A 180 4.37 1.86 2.18
N GLU A 181 5.07 2.95 1.87
CA GLU A 181 4.44 4.26 1.62
C GLU A 181 3.50 4.20 0.40
N CYS A 182 3.88 3.50 -0.66
CA CYS A 182 3.02 3.29 -1.84
C CYS A 182 1.76 2.47 -1.50
N ALA A 183 1.92 1.34 -0.81
CA ALA A 183 0.81 0.49 -0.39
C ALA A 183 -0.14 1.22 0.59
N LEU A 184 0.41 2.01 1.51
CA LEU A 184 -0.39 2.79 2.45
C LEU A 184 -1.14 3.91 1.73
N GLY A 185 -0.47 4.63 0.82
CA GLY A 185 -1.10 5.65 -0.02
C GLY A 185 -2.27 5.09 -0.84
N PHE A 186 -2.14 3.86 -1.32
CA PHE A 186 -3.21 3.14 -2.01
C PHE A 186 -4.38 2.74 -1.12
N LEU A 187 -4.13 2.26 0.10
CA LEU A 187 -5.24 2.01 1.03
C LEU A 187 -5.95 3.32 1.41
N LEU A 188 -5.21 4.42 1.56
CA LEU A 188 -5.76 5.74 1.86
C LEU A 188 -6.56 6.33 0.69
N SER A 189 -6.19 6.05 -0.57
CA SER A 189 -7.00 6.48 -1.71
C SER A 189 -8.37 5.79 -1.69
N TYR A 190 -8.41 4.50 -1.37
CA TYR A 190 -9.67 3.77 -1.21
C TYR A 190 -10.49 4.25 -0.01
N ALA A 191 -9.85 4.59 1.12
CA ALA A 191 -10.53 5.23 2.24
C ALA A 191 -11.23 6.55 1.84
N ALA A 192 -10.63 7.31 0.92
CA ALA A 192 -11.23 8.53 0.37
C ALA A 192 -12.30 8.26 -0.71
N LEU A 193 -12.16 7.20 -1.50
CA LEU A 193 -13.15 6.77 -2.51
C LEU A 193 -14.41 6.17 -1.87
N ILE A 194 -14.28 5.46 -0.75
CA ILE A 194 -15.35 4.70 -0.10
C ILE A 194 -15.68 5.29 1.27
N GLN A 195 -16.46 6.37 1.27
CA GLN A 195 -16.82 7.11 2.50
C GLN A 195 -18.19 6.72 3.05
N TYR A 196 -19.11 6.35 2.17
CA TYR A 196 -20.49 6.02 2.52
C TYR A 196 -20.83 4.57 2.17
N PRO A 197 -21.89 4.00 2.79
CA PRO A 197 -22.41 2.69 2.41
C PRO A 197 -22.73 2.60 0.91
N SER A 198 -23.19 3.68 0.27
CA SER A 198 -23.42 3.70 -1.19
C SER A 198 -22.13 3.52 -1.99
N ASP A 199 -21.04 4.17 -1.59
CA ASP A 199 -19.74 3.98 -2.24
C ASP A 199 -19.24 2.54 -2.09
N PHE A 200 -19.49 1.93 -0.93
CA PHE A 200 -19.10 0.57 -0.65
C PHE A 200 -19.78 -0.43 -1.59
N HIS A 201 -21.09 -0.30 -1.77
CA HIS A 201 -21.82 -1.12 -2.75
C HIS A 201 -21.36 -0.83 -4.18
N ILE A 202 -21.09 0.43 -4.54
CA ILE A 202 -20.52 0.78 -5.86
C ILE A 202 -19.17 0.09 -6.07
N ALA A 203 -18.32 0.04 -5.04
CA ALA A 203 -17.02 -0.61 -5.11
C ALA A 203 -17.15 -2.13 -5.28
N GLN A 204 -18.09 -2.78 -4.59
CA GLN A 204 -18.36 -4.21 -4.76
C GLN A 204 -18.95 -4.52 -6.14
N ASP A 205 -19.95 -3.75 -6.59
CA ASP A 205 -20.57 -3.88 -7.91
C ASP A 205 -19.54 -3.73 -9.05
N ALA A 206 -18.53 -2.89 -8.84
CA ALA A 206 -17.43 -2.67 -9.78
C ALA A 206 -16.25 -3.64 -9.59
N HIS A 207 -16.36 -4.62 -8.68
CA HIS A 207 -15.31 -5.56 -8.31
C HIS A 207 -13.98 -4.91 -7.91
N LEU A 208 -14.06 -3.70 -7.35
CA LEU A 208 -12.90 -2.93 -6.88
C LEU A 208 -12.45 -3.37 -5.48
N ILE A 209 -13.36 -3.97 -4.71
CA ILE A 209 -13.08 -4.60 -3.43
C ILE A 209 -13.79 -5.97 -3.40
N PRO A 210 -13.35 -6.91 -2.54
CA PRO A 210 -13.95 -8.24 -2.48
C PRO A 210 -15.39 -8.20 -1.94
N GLU A 211 -16.26 -9.01 -2.53
CA GLU A 211 -17.65 -9.19 -2.05
C GLU A 211 -17.72 -9.78 -0.63
N THR A 212 -16.65 -10.46 -0.20
CA THR A 212 -16.52 -11.06 1.13
C THR A 212 -16.22 -10.04 2.23
N VAL A 213 -15.74 -8.84 1.89
CA VAL A 213 -15.56 -7.76 2.85
C VAL A 213 -16.93 -7.20 3.20
N THR A 214 -17.18 -6.95 4.48
CA THR A 214 -18.39 -6.28 4.97
C THR A 214 -18.15 -4.79 5.23
N TRP A 215 -19.22 -3.99 5.24
CA TRP A 215 -19.14 -2.58 5.62
C TRP A 215 -18.54 -2.38 7.01
N VAL A 216 -18.85 -3.25 7.98
CA VAL A 216 -18.30 -3.16 9.34
C VAL A 216 -16.78 -3.38 9.35
N GLN A 217 -16.29 -4.35 8.58
CA GLN A 217 -14.84 -4.57 8.41
C GLN A 217 -14.18 -3.39 7.71
N TRP A 218 -14.83 -2.82 6.70
CA TRP A 218 -14.35 -1.61 6.00
C TRP A 218 -14.20 -0.42 6.94
N VAL A 219 -15.22 -0.13 7.75
CA VAL A 219 -15.18 0.95 8.75
C VAL A 219 -14.06 0.72 9.78
N LYS A 220 -13.90 -0.51 10.28
CA LYS A 220 -12.82 -0.87 11.21
C LYS A 220 -11.44 -0.62 10.58
N LEU A 221 -11.24 -1.06 9.34
CA LEU A 221 -10.00 -0.85 8.60
C LEU A 221 -9.69 0.65 8.47
N VAL A 222 -10.64 1.45 7.96
CA VAL A 222 -10.43 2.89 7.75
C VAL A 222 -10.11 3.61 9.06
N SER A 223 -10.77 3.25 10.18
CA SER A 223 -10.42 3.79 11.50
C SER A 223 -8.96 3.54 11.84
N GLN A 224 -8.51 2.29 11.75
CA GLN A 224 -7.11 1.92 12.06
C GLN A 224 -6.10 2.63 11.16
N LEU A 225 -6.39 2.76 9.85
CA LEU A 225 -5.54 3.49 8.90
C LEU A 225 -5.36 4.96 9.29
N LEU A 226 -6.43 5.63 9.70
CA LEU A 226 -6.41 7.06 10.03
C LEU A 226 -5.85 7.30 11.44
N ASP A 227 -6.17 6.46 12.41
CA ASP A 227 -5.64 6.55 13.77
C ASP A 227 -4.12 6.40 13.78
N LYS A 228 -3.58 5.40 13.05
CA LYS A 228 -2.13 5.20 12.94
C LYS A 228 -1.43 6.30 12.14
N LYS A 229 -2.09 6.90 11.16
CA LYS A 229 -1.58 8.08 10.44
C LYS A 229 -1.44 9.30 11.35
N THR A 230 -2.43 9.55 12.22
CA THR A 230 -2.39 10.68 13.16
C THR A 230 -1.37 10.46 14.29
N ALA A 231 -1.26 9.22 14.79
CA ALA A 231 -0.25 8.85 15.77
C ALA A 231 1.18 9.08 15.28
N GLY A 232 1.48 8.76 14.01
CA GLY A 232 2.79 9.01 13.39
C GLY A 232 3.10 10.48 13.13
N THR A 233 2.10 11.36 13.10
CA THR A 233 2.28 12.82 12.90
C THR A 233 2.40 13.58 14.23
N SER A 234 1.75 13.09 15.29
CA SER A 234 1.72 13.73 16.62
C SER A 234 3.04 13.62 17.38
N THR A 235 3.89 12.64 17.04
CA THR A 235 5.23 12.48 17.62
C THR A 235 6.27 13.44 17.04
N SER A 236 5.96 14.17 15.95
CA SER A 236 6.83 15.18 15.35
C SER A 236 6.60 16.62 15.85
N ASP A 237 5.47 16.93 16.50
CA ASP A 237 5.05 18.33 16.75
C ASP A 237 4.89 18.75 18.23
N ILE A 238 5.29 17.92 19.21
CA ILE A 238 5.30 18.37 20.62
C ILE A 238 6.68 18.91 20.98
N GLY A 239 6.98 20.09 20.44
CA GLY A 239 8.29 20.73 20.62
C GLY A 239 8.27 22.24 20.50
N LEU A 240 7.19 22.93 20.89
CA LEU A 240 7.21 24.38 21.17
C LEU A 240 5.89 24.81 21.84
N ALA A 241 5.88 24.87 23.17
CA ALA A 241 5.09 25.83 23.95
C ALA A 241 5.40 25.70 25.44
N SER A 242 6.48 26.35 25.87
CA SER A 242 6.58 27.19 27.09
C SER A 242 8.00 27.72 27.22
#